data_AF-A0A3M2DXP1-F1
#
_entry.id   AF-A0A3M2DXP1-F1
#
_cell.length_a   1.000
_cell.length_b   1.000
_cell.length_c   1.000
_cell.angle_alpha   90.00
_cell.angle_beta   90.00
_cell.angle_gamma   90.00
#
_symmetry.space_group_name_H-M   'P 1'
#
loop_
_entity.id
_entity.type
_entity.pdbx_description
1 polymer ?
#
loop_
_entity_poly.entity_id
_entity_poly.type
_entity_poly.pdbx_seq_one_letter_code
_entity_poly.pdbx_strand_id
1 'polypeptide(L)'
;MVVIALALKHQLLETDASSVVITAGVLSMLLSQPVARLLEKHLMPSIVGHHTPPPAPTELVEQQAQAMENHVIICGFGRVGQIIYRLMKQAGYPVIAIDNDATRVQEAISGGESIVYGSATSRDILKVVGIERARMLAVSFNHVQDAMTIITEARALNPPIIILCRTGDDTHLDELLRAGATEVIPETLESAMMLVAHALTLSGEPLAKVLRRLQETRDNRYGLLHGFYHGAYSDPDAEFTRALQKLHAVTITENSRASGCALDTSKLS
;
A
#
# COMPACT_ATOMS: atom_id res chain seq x y z
N MET A 1 -4.24 2.23 38.72
CA MET A 1 -5.66 2.19 39.12
C MET A 1 -6.14 0.80 39.56
N VAL A 2 -5.74 -0.28 38.89
CA VAL A 2 -6.16 -1.66 39.28
C VAL A 2 -5.71 -2.05 40.69
N VAL A 3 -4.51 -1.66 41.13
CA VAL A 3 -3.98 -1.98 42.48
C VAL A 3 -4.76 -1.27 43.61
N ILE A 4 -5.21 -0.03 43.37
CA ILE A 4 -5.96 0.78 44.36
C ILE A 4 -7.39 0.24 44.51
N ALA A 5 -8.03 -0.17 43.40
CA ALA A 5 -9.33 -0.82 43.44
C ALA A 5 -9.30 -2.17 44.19
N LEU A 6 -8.18 -2.92 44.08
CA LEU A 6 -7.97 -4.16 44.84
C LEU A 6 -7.80 -3.90 46.35
N ALA A 7 -7.11 -2.82 46.72
CA ALA A 7 -6.89 -2.44 48.12
C ALA A 7 -8.19 -1.97 48.83
N LEU A 8 -9.07 -1.27 48.12
CA LEU A 8 -10.41 -0.90 48.59
C LEU A 8 -11.31 -2.12 48.85
N LYS A 9 -11.18 -3.18 48.03
CA LYS A 9 -11.96 -4.42 48.19
C LYS A 9 -11.58 -5.20 49.46
N HIS A 10 -10.35 -5.04 49.94
CA HIS A 10 -9.83 -5.70 51.15
C HIS A 10 -9.92 -4.85 52.43
N GLN A 11 -10.62 -3.70 52.42
CA GLN A 11 -10.85 -2.83 53.60
C GLN A 11 -9.55 -2.40 54.33
N LEU A 12 -8.43 -2.29 53.61
CA LEU A 12 -7.12 -1.92 54.19
C LEU A 12 -6.89 -0.40 54.25
N LEU A 13 -7.87 0.43 53.89
CA LEU A 13 -7.77 1.88 53.83
C LEU A 13 -9.03 2.55 54.40
N GLU A 14 -8.82 3.46 55.33
CA GLU A 14 -9.83 4.34 55.92
C GLU A 14 -10.40 5.29 54.84
N THR A 15 -11.73 5.44 54.81
CA THR A 15 -12.52 5.99 53.69
C THR A 15 -12.05 7.39 53.24
N ASP A 16 -11.48 8.20 54.14
CA ASP A 16 -11.03 9.55 53.84
C ASP A 16 -9.72 9.63 53.05
N ALA A 17 -8.85 8.61 53.13
CA ALA A 17 -7.58 8.59 52.38
C ALA A 17 -7.79 8.23 50.90
N SER A 18 -8.89 7.55 50.57
CA SER A 18 -9.16 7.03 49.23
C SER A 18 -9.54 8.13 48.22
N SER A 19 -10.30 9.14 48.66
CA SER A 19 -10.71 10.27 47.82
C SER A 19 -9.53 11.16 47.43
N VAL A 20 -8.57 11.36 48.34
CA VAL A 20 -7.35 12.15 48.11
C VAL A 20 -6.48 11.50 47.04
N VAL A 21 -6.29 10.18 47.11
CA VAL A 21 -5.43 9.44 46.15
C VAL A 21 -6.07 9.39 44.76
N ILE A 22 -7.39 9.20 44.67
CA ILE A 22 -8.09 9.20 43.37
C ILE A 22 -8.06 10.60 42.75
N THR A 23 -8.32 11.63 43.54
CA THR A 23 -8.29 13.03 43.06
C THR A 23 -6.88 13.42 42.60
N ALA A 24 -5.84 13.04 43.34
CA ALA A 24 -4.45 13.26 42.94
C ALA A 24 -4.11 12.53 41.63
N GLY A 25 -4.62 11.31 41.43
CA GLY A 25 -4.43 10.55 40.19
C GLY A 25 -5.11 11.19 38.97
N VAL A 26 -6.37 11.61 39.12
CA VAL A 26 -7.12 12.30 38.05
C VAL A 26 -6.48 13.64 37.70
N LEU A 27 -6.03 14.39 38.71
CA LEU A 27 -5.33 15.65 38.50
C LEU A 27 -3.97 15.45 37.79
N SER A 28 -3.25 14.37 38.14
CA SER A 28 -2.00 14.00 37.47
C SER A 28 -2.22 13.64 35.99
N MET A 29 -3.31 12.95 35.66
CA MET A 29 -3.68 12.66 34.26
C MET A 29 -4.09 13.93 33.49
N LEU A 30 -4.83 14.84 34.14
CA LEU A 30 -5.23 16.10 33.53
C LEU A 30 -4.04 17.03 33.25
N LEU A 31 -3.06 17.04 34.15
CA LEU A 31 -1.85 17.86 34.04
C LEU A 31 -0.83 17.27 33.08
N SER A 32 -0.83 15.95 32.87
CA SER A 32 0.12 15.29 31.97
C SER A 32 0.03 15.79 30.53
N GLN A 33 -1.18 15.97 29.98
CA GLN A 33 -1.38 16.44 28.61
C GLN A 33 -0.85 17.87 28.32
N PRO A 34 -1.16 18.90 29.12
CA PRO A 34 -0.62 20.24 28.91
C PRO A 34 0.88 20.33 29.23
N VAL A 35 1.37 19.59 30.23
CA VAL A 35 2.80 19.55 30.58
C VAL A 35 3.62 18.90 29.47
N ALA A 36 3.16 17.78 28.90
CA ALA A 36 3.80 17.15 27.74
C ALA A 36 3.87 18.11 26.54
N ARG A 37 2.77 18.82 26.23
CA ARG A 37 2.73 19.81 25.14
C ARG A 37 3.64 21.01 25.38
N LEU A 38 3.83 21.44 26.63
CA LEU A 38 4.71 22.55 26.98
C LEU A 38 6.19 22.14 26.93
N LEU A 39 6.50 20.92 27.38
CA LEU A 39 7.82 20.29 27.29
C LEU A 39 8.24 20.09 25.82
N GLU A 40 7.35 19.59 24.96
CA GLU A 40 7.60 19.49 23.52
C GLU A 40 7.89 20.87 22.90
N LYS A 41 7.15 21.90 23.30
CA LYS A 41 7.33 23.26 22.76
C LYS A 41 8.63 23.94 23.21
N HIS A 42 9.15 23.65 24.42
CA HIS A 42 10.31 24.37 24.99
C HIS A 42 11.61 23.57 25.08
N LEU A 43 11.56 22.23 25.20
CA LEU A 43 12.77 21.40 25.37
C LEU A 43 13.22 20.67 24.10
N MET A 44 12.36 20.50 23.09
CA MET A 44 12.75 19.87 21.82
C MET A 44 13.54 20.73 20.81
N PRO A 45 13.75 22.07 20.95
CA PRO A 45 14.61 22.79 20.00
C PRO A 45 16.10 22.41 20.06
N SER A 46 16.57 21.71 21.11
CA SER A 46 18.01 21.46 21.31
C SER A 46 18.45 19.99 21.28
N ILE A 47 17.52 19.02 21.21
CA ILE A 47 17.87 17.57 21.24
C ILE A 47 17.33 16.82 20.01
N VAL A 48 16.38 17.41 19.26
CA VAL A 48 15.95 16.90 17.96
C VAL A 48 16.56 17.80 16.89
N GLY A 49 17.49 17.24 16.12
CA GLY A 49 18.10 17.91 14.97
C GLY A 49 17.03 18.51 14.06
N HIS A 50 17.33 19.71 13.56
CA HIS A 50 16.53 20.53 12.66
C HIS A 50 15.64 19.76 11.66
N HIS A 51 14.31 19.77 11.90
CA HIS A 51 13.29 19.70 10.85
C HIS A 51 12.86 21.10 10.41
N THR A 52 13.83 21.95 10.08
CA THR A 52 13.60 23.00 9.09
C THR A 52 13.88 22.37 7.73
N PRO A 53 12.90 22.30 6.79
CA PRO A 53 13.21 21.85 5.43
C PRO A 53 14.31 22.76 4.86
N PRO A 54 15.35 22.23 4.20
CA PRO A 54 16.38 23.07 3.58
C PRO A 54 15.74 23.86 2.43
N PRO A 55 15.84 25.20 2.40
CA PRO A 55 15.55 25.99 1.22
C PRO A 55 16.84 26.07 0.39
N ALA A 56 17.03 25.20 -0.61
CA ALA A 56 17.98 25.43 -1.70
C ALA A 56 17.91 24.40 -2.84
N PRO A 57 17.79 23.07 -2.61
CA PRO A 57 17.83 22.11 -3.73
C PRO A 57 16.48 21.91 -4.42
N THR A 58 15.36 22.18 -3.73
CA THR A 58 14.02 21.89 -4.24
C THR A 58 13.60 22.83 -5.37
N GLU A 59 13.88 24.14 -5.27
CA GLU A 59 13.43 25.13 -6.27
C GLU A 59 14.00 24.85 -7.68
N LEU A 60 15.26 24.41 -7.77
CA LEU A 60 15.87 24.05 -9.05
C LEU A 60 15.22 22.81 -9.66
N VAL A 61 14.93 21.79 -8.83
CA VAL A 61 14.24 20.58 -9.29
C VAL A 61 12.80 20.88 -9.69
N GLU A 62 12.12 21.78 -8.97
CA GLU A 62 10.77 22.24 -9.31
C GLU A 62 10.76 23.02 -10.65
N GLN A 63 11.75 23.87 -10.90
CA GLN A 63 11.88 24.55 -12.20
C GLN A 63 12.16 23.56 -13.34
N GLN A 64 13.03 22.57 -13.09
CA GLN A 64 13.28 21.50 -14.06
C GLN A 64 12.01 20.69 -14.33
N ALA A 65 11.26 20.36 -13.28
CA ALA A 65 9.98 19.65 -13.38
C ALA A 65 8.96 20.39 -14.24
N GLN A 66 8.90 21.72 -14.10
CA GLN A 66 8.02 22.57 -14.90
C GLN A 66 8.38 22.55 -16.39
N ALA A 67 9.64 22.30 -16.75
CA ALA A 67 10.08 22.16 -18.13
C ALA A 67 9.93 20.74 -18.69
N MET A 68 9.59 19.74 -17.86
CA MET A 68 9.40 18.36 -18.33
C MET A 68 8.07 18.19 -19.07
N GLU A 69 8.13 17.39 -20.14
CA GLU A 69 6.98 16.96 -20.94
C GLU A 69 7.11 15.46 -21.26
N ASN A 70 5.96 14.79 -21.45
CA ASN A 70 5.89 13.38 -21.81
C ASN A 70 6.67 12.45 -20.85
N HIS A 71 6.80 12.88 -19.59
CA HIS A 71 7.57 12.22 -18.55
C HIS A 71 6.70 11.30 -17.69
N VAL A 72 7.36 10.48 -16.86
CA VAL A 72 6.73 9.59 -15.89
C VAL A 72 6.81 10.22 -14.49
N ILE A 73 5.67 10.35 -13.83
CA ILE A 73 5.58 10.77 -12.43
C ILE A 73 5.48 9.53 -11.55
N ILE A 74 6.32 9.45 -10.52
CA ILE A 74 6.29 8.37 -9.54
C ILE A 74 5.85 8.94 -8.19
N CYS A 75 4.68 8.52 -7.73
CA CYS A 75 4.16 8.87 -6.41
C CYS A 75 4.70 7.87 -5.38
N GLY A 76 5.51 8.37 -4.46
CA GLY A 76 6.29 7.58 -3.51
C GLY A 76 7.64 7.18 -4.06
N PHE A 77 8.70 7.43 -3.30
CA PHE A 77 10.08 7.09 -3.62
C PHE A 77 10.67 6.08 -2.63
N GLY A 78 9.83 5.18 -2.11
CA GLY A 78 10.28 4.05 -1.30
C GLY A 78 10.94 2.95 -2.16
N ARG A 79 11.06 1.74 -1.61
CA ARG A 79 11.71 0.60 -2.28
C ARG A 79 11.21 0.36 -3.71
N VAL A 80 9.89 0.30 -3.91
CA VAL A 80 9.31 0.06 -5.23
C VAL A 80 9.44 1.28 -6.14
N GLY A 81 9.16 2.48 -5.62
CA GLY A 81 9.32 3.73 -6.36
C GLY A 81 10.75 3.94 -6.89
N GLN A 82 11.77 3.63 -6.08
CA GLN A 82 13.18 3.69 -6.49
C GLN A 82 13.51 2.69 -7.60
N ILE A 83 12.99 1.47 -7.54
CA ILE A 83 13.18 0.46 -8.59
C ILE A 83 12.54 0.95 -9.90
N ILE A 84 11.29 1.43 -9.85
CA ILE A 84 10.60 1.97 -11.03
C ILE A 84 11.39 3.14 -11.60
N TYR A 85 11.83 4.08 -10.76
CA TYR A 85 12.61 5.25 -11.18
C TYR A 85 13.87 4.86 -11.94
N ARG A 86 14.67 3.95 -11.36
CA ARG A 86 15.93 3.50 -11.94
C ARG A 86 15.72 2.78 -13.28
N LEU A 87 14.75 1.86 -13.34
CA LEU A 87 14.48 1.10 -14.56
C LEU A 87 13.92 1.98 -15.68
N MET A 88 13.03 2.93 -15.36
CA MET A 88 12.51 3.89 -16.33
C MET A 88 13.59 4.84 -16.85
N LYS A 89 14.46 5.32 -15.97
CA LYS A 89 15.62 6.16 -16.35
C LYS A 89 16.60 5.39 -17.23
N GLN A 90 16.88 4.12 -16.91
CA GLN A 90 17.70 3.24 -17.75
C GLN A 90 17.08 2.97 -19.12
N ALA A 91 15.76 2.89 -19.20
CA ALA A 91 15.03 2.78 -20.46
C ALA A 91 14.96 4.10 -21.27
N GLY A 92 15.55 5.19 -20.77
CA GLY A 92 15.63 6.47 -21.47
C GLY A 92 14.40 7.37 -21.31
N TYR A 93 13.48 7.06 -20.38
CA TYR A 93 12.34 7.92 -20.12
C TYR A 93 12.71 9.06 -19.16
N PRO A 94 12.19 10.29 -19.36
CA PRO A 94 12.25 11.33 -18.34
C PRO A 94 11.38 10.95 -17.16
N VAL A 95 11.91 11.02 -15.93
CA VAL A 95 11.22 10.59 -14.72
C VAL A 95 11.38 11.62 -13.61
N ILE A 96 10.30 11.87 -12.89
CA ILE A 96 10.29 12.64 -11.65
C ILE A 96 9.55 11.88 -10.55
N ALA A 97 10.06 11.94 -9.32
CA ALA A 97 9.42 11.32 -8.16
C ALA A 97 8.85 12.36 -7.19
N ILE A 98 7.88 11.94 -6.37
CA ILE A 98 7.35 12.69 -5.23
C ILE A 98 7.48 11.81 -3.99
N ASP A 99 8.02 12.34 -2.89
CA ASP A 99 8.02 11.66 -1.60
C ASP A 99 7.84 12.66 -0.44
N ASN A 100 7.25 12.19 0.66
CA ASN A 100 6.98 12.99 1.86
C ASN A 100 8.04 12.81 2.96
N ASP A 101 9.03 11.94 2.75
CA ASP A 101 10.18 11.73 3.62
C ASP A 101 11.32 12.67 3.20
N ALA A 102 11.51 13.74 3.98
CA ALA A 102 12.50 14.76 3.69
C ALA A 102 13.93 14.19 3.61
N THR A 103 14.26 13.22 4.47
CA THR A 103 15.59 12.59 4.49
C THR A 103 15.83 11.86 3.18
N ARG A 104 14.85 11.05 2.74
CA ARG A 104 14.93 10.30 1.49
C ARG A 104 15.04 11.21 0.27
N VAL A 105 14.31 12.33 0.27
CA VAL A 105 14.39 13.31 -0.82
C VAL A 105 15.78 13.94 -0.88
N GLN A 106 16.37 14.33 0.24
CA GLN A 106 17.71 14.92 0.27
C GLN A 106 18.79 13.93 -0.21
N GLU A 107 18.70 12.67 0.19
CA GLU A 107 19.59 11.61 -0.28
C GLU A 107 19.48 11.41 -1.80
N ALA A 108 18.25 11.35 -2.31
CA ALA A 108 17.98 11.19 -3.75
C ALA A 108 18.48 12.37 -4.58
N ILE A 109 18.25 13.62 -4.13
CA ILE A 109 18.78 14.83 -4.78
C ILE A 109 20.32 14.81 -4.79
N SER A 110 20.94 14.40 -3.68
CA SER A 110 22.41 14.25 -3.60
C SER A 110 22.93 13.18 -4.58
N GLY A 111 22.11 12.18 -4.89
CA GLY A 111 22.36 11.17 -5.93
C GLY A 111 22.09 11.64 -7.36
N GLY A 112 21.67 12.90 -7.58
CA GLY A 112 21.32 13.43 -8.90
C GLY A 112 19.98 12.89 -9.44
N GLU A 113 19.08 12.48 -8.55
CA GLU A 113 17.73 12.04 -8.91
C GLU A 113 16.76 13.22 -8.88
N SER A 114 15.84 13.25 -9.84
CA SER A 114 14.79 14.27 -9.94
C SER A 114 13.63 13.90 -9.03
N ILE A 115 13.53 14.53 -7.86
CA ILE A 115 12.52 14.26 -6.85
C ILE A 115 12.04 15.55 -6.18
N VAL A 116 10.73 15.63 -5.92
CA VAL A 116 10.09 16.74 -5.23
C VAL A 116 9.62 16.29 -3.85
N TYR A 117 9.89 17.10 -2.83
CA TYR A 117 9.34 16.89 -1.50
C TYR A 117 7.89 17.35 -1.44
N GLY A 118 6.97 16.46 -1.09
CA GLY A 118 5.56 16.81 -0.93
C GLY A 118 4.65 15.60 -0.85
N SER A 119 3.36 15.86 -0.58
CA SER A 119 2.34 14.81 -0.67
C SER A 119 1.86 14.69 -2.10
N ALA A 120 1.91 13.48 -2.67
CA ALA A 120 1.34 13.19 -3.98
C ALA A 120 -0.20 13.38 -4.01
N THR A 121 -0.87 13.33 -2.85
CA THR A 121 -2.31 13.64 -2.74
C THR A 121 -2.62 15.13 -2.92
N SER A 122 -1.61 16.00 -2.84
CA SER A 122 -1.79 17.43 -3.04
C SER A 122 -1.84 17.76 -4.53
N ARG A 123 -2.96 18.37 -4.94
CA ARG A 123 -3.16 18.89 -6.29
C ARG A 123 -2.04 19.87 -6.72
N ASP A 124 -1.56 20.70 -5.80
CA ASP A 124 -0.52 21.68 -6.10
C ASP A 124 0.82 21.00 -6.37
N ILE A 125 1.16 19.95 -5.62
CA ILE A 125 2.38 19.16 -5.86
C ILE A 125 2.29 18.45 -7.22
N LEU A 126 1.13 17.89 -7.58
CA LEU A 126 0.91 17.28 -8.90
C LEU A 126 1.13 18.30 -10.03
N LYS A 127 0.69 19.55 -9.85
CA LYS A 127 0.94 20.63 -10.81
C LYS A 127 2.42 21.00 -10.90
N VAL A 128 3.11 21.11 -9.77
CA VAL A 128 4.56 21.41 -9.70
C VAL A 128 5.35 20.37 -10.50
N VAL A 129 5.02 19.09 -10.38
CA VAL A 129 5.68 18.03 -11.17
C VAL A 129 5.18 17.92 -12.61
N GLY A 130 4.30 18.80 -13.07
CA GLY A 130 3.88 18.87 -14.46
C GLY A 130 2.88 17.80 -14.90
N ILE A 131 1.96 17.37 -14.02
CA ILE A 131 0.97 16.32 -14.32
C ILE A 131 0.18 16.54 -15.61
N GLU A 132 -0.14 17.79 -15.97
CA GLU A 132 -0.88 18.16 -17.19
C GLU A 132 -0.16 17.76 -18.48
N ARG A 133 1.17 17.63 -18.42
CA ARG A 133 2.06 17.29 -19.55
C ARG A 133 2.66 15.89 -19.43
N ALA A 134 2.37 15.20 -18.32
CA ALA A 134 2.92 13.89 -18.04
C ALA A 134 2.27 12.82 -18.92
N ARG A 135 3.07 11.82 -19.31
CA ARG A 135 2.60 10.65 -20.05
C ARG A 135 1.91 9.65 -19.14
N MET A 136 2.47 9.48 -17.94
CA MET A 136 2.11 8.41 -17.02
C MET A 136 2.35 8.83 -15.58
N LEU A 137 1.50 8.35 -14.70
CA LEU A 137 1.65 8.44 -13.26
C LEU A 137 1.63 7.03 -12.64
N ALA A 138 2.59 6.74 -11.78
CA ALA A 138 2.71 5.48 -11.07
C ALA A 138 2.57 5.69 -9.55
N VAL A 139 1.53 5.13 -8.93
CA VAL A 139 1.38 5.09 -7.47
C VAL A 139 2.10 3.86 -6.93
N SER A 140 3.21 4.07 -6.24
CA SER A 140 4.14 2.99 -5.88
C SER A 140 4.01 2.45 -4.45
N PHE A 141 3.08 2.99 -3.66
CA PHE A 141 2.84 2.59 -2.27
C PHE A 141 1.44 1.97 -2.10
N ASN A 142 1.26 1.23 -1.01
CA ASN A 142 0.02 0.52 -0.72
C ASN A 142 -0.81 1.27 0.33
N HIS A 143 -1.52 2.32 -0.08
CA HIS A 143 -2.49 3.02 0.75
C HIS A 143 -3.67 3.45 -0.11
N VAL A 144 -4.76 2.69 -0.05
CA VAL A 144 -5.89 2.76 -1.00
C VAL A 144 -6.51 4.16 -1.03
N GLN A 145 -6.74 4.77 0.12
CA GLN A 145 -7.38 6.09 0.19
C GLN A 145 -6.56 7.20 -0.50
N ASP A 146 -5.24 7.17 -0.31
CA ASP A 146 -4.34 8.13 -0.95
C ASP A 146 -4.24 7.86 -2.45
N ALA A 147 -4.17 6.59 -2.84
CA ALA A 147 -4.17 6.19 -4.24
C ALA A 147 -5.43 6.67 -4.96
N MET A 148 -6.62 6.47 -4.37
CA MET A 148 -7.90 6.96 -4.89
C MET A 148 -7.91 8.48 -5.07
N THR A 149 -7.39 9.21 -4.09
CA THR A 149 -7.26 10.68 -4.14
C THR A 149 -6.35 11.10 -5.30
N ILE A 150 -5.18 10.48 -5.43
CA ILE A 150 -4.22 10.74 -6.50
C ILE A 150 -4.81 10.44 -7.88
N ILE A 151 -5.47 9.29 -8.04
CA ILE A 151 -6.11 8.88 -9.29
C ILE A 151 -7.14 9.93 -9.72
N THR A 152 -8.00 10.35 -8.78
CA THR A 152 -9.07 11.32 -9.04
C THR A 152 -8.50 12.68 -9.47
N GLU A 153 -7.51 13.20 -8.73
CA GLU A 153 -6.87 14.48 -9.07
C GLU A 153 -6.08 14.40 -10.38
N ALA A 154 -5.34 13.31 -10.61
CA ALA A 154 -4.59 13.11 -11.84
C ALA A 154 -5.52 13.07 -13.07
N ARG A 155 -6.66 12.39 -12.98
CA ARG A 155 -7.68 12.38 -14.03
C ARG A 155 -8.31 13.74 -14.26
N ALA A 156 -8.57 14.49 -13.19
CA ALA A 156 -9.13 15.83 -13.30
C ALA A 156 -8.16 16.83 -13.97
N LEU A 157 -6.86 16.69 -13.74
CA LEU A 157 -5.83 17.57 -14.30
C LEU A 157 -5.38 17.13 -15.70
N ASN A 158 -5.32 15.82 -15.96
CA ASN A 158 -4.89 15.24 -17.23
C ASN A 158 -5.76 14.03 -17.58
N PRO A 159 -6.92 14.22 -18.24
CA PRO A 159 -7.83 13.13 -18.59
C PRO A 159 -7.20 11.94 -19.34
N PRO A 160 -6.27 12.12 -20.31
CA PRO A 160 -5.66 11.00 -21.04
C PRO A 160 -4.49 10.31 -20.32
N ILE A 161 -4.05 10.76 -19.14
CA ILE A 161 -2.86 10.20 -18.48
C ILE A 161 -2.97 8.69 -18.22
N ILE A 162 -1.89 7.93 -18.40
CA ILE A 162 -1.87 6.52 -18.00
C ILE A 162 -1.60 6.45 -16.49
N ILE A 163 -2.46 5.76 -15.74
CA ILE A 163 -2.29 5.65 -14.28
C ILE A 163 -2.08 4.19 -13.91
N LEU A 164 -0.88 3.88 -13.41
CA LEU A 164 -0.53 2.58 -12.85
C LEU A 164 -0.61 2.67 -11.33
N CYS A 165 -1.36 1.78 -10.69
CA CYS A 165 -1.51 1.79 -9.24
C CYS A 165 -1.08 0.45 -8.66
N ARG A 166 -0.18 0.48 -7.67
CA ARG A 166 0.08 -0.69 -6.82
C ARG A 166 -1.03 -0.83 -5.78
N THR A 167 -1.41 -2.07 -5.50
CA THR A 167 -2.21 -2.45 -4.32
C THR A 167 -1.53 -3.64 -3.64
N GLY A 168 -1.78 -3.86 -2.35
CA GLY A 168 -1.22 -5.00 -1.63
C GLY A 168 -1.80 -6.34 -2.09
N ASP A 169 -3.10 -6.36 -2.31
CA ASP A 169 -3.90 -7.51 -2.71
C ASP A 169 -5.05 -7.08 -3.63
N ASP A 170 -5.89 -8.04 -3.99
CA ASP A 170 -7.00 -7.88 -4.93
C ASP A 170 -8.26 -7.24 -4.32
N THR A 171 -8.28 -6.95 -3.00
CA THR A 171 -9.47 -6.45 -2.28
C THR A 171 -10.05 -5.17 -2.87
N HIS A 172 -9.19 -4.22 -3.27
CA HIS A 172 -9.59 -2.89 -3.76
C HIS A 172 -9.35 -2.72 -5.27
N LEU A 173 -9.12 -3.81 -6.00
CA LEU A 173 -8.79 -3.77 -7.42
C LEU A 173 -9.86 -3.04 -8.24
N ASP A 174 -11.12 -3.46 -8.10
CA ASP A 174 -12.25 -2.87 -8.83
C ASP A 174 -12.57 -1.44 -8.41
N GLU A 175 -12.31 -1.08 -7.15
CA GLU A 175 -12.51 0.28 -6.65
C GLU A 175 -11.51 1.24 -7.31
N LEU A 176 -10.22 0.90 -7.32
CA LEU A 176 -9.16 1.69 -7.94
C LEU A 176 -9.34 1.81 -9.46
N LEU A 177 -9.77 0.72 -10.13
CA LEU A 177 -10.10 0.76 -11.56
C LEU A 177 -11.29 1.69 -11.83
N ARG A 178 -12.36 1.62 -11.04
CA ARG A 178 -13.53 2.49 -11.18
C ARG A 178 -13.22 3.95 -10.92
N ALA A 179 -12.25 4.25 -10.05
CA ALA A 179 -11.77 5.62 -9.83
C ALA A 179 -11.03 6.21 -11.05
N GLY A 180 -10.62 5.37 -12.00
CA GLY A 180 -9.94 5.79 -13.23
C GLY A 180 -8.47 5.38 -13.30
N ALA A 181 -8.00 4.46 -12.46
CA ALA A 181 -6.72 3.80 -12.71
C ALA A 181 -6.77 3.08 -14.08
N THR A 182 -5.70 3.18 -14.85
CA THR A 182 -5.61 2.45 -16.13
C THR A 182 -5.31 0.98 -15.86
N GLU A 183 -4.43 0.70 -14.92
CA GLU A 183 -4.07 -0.63 -14.50
C GLU A 183 -3.75 -0.65 -13.00
N VAL A 184 -4.21 -1.70 -12.32
CA VAL A 184 -3.99 -1.92 -10.90
C VAL A 184 -3.21 -3.22 -10.74
N ILE A 185 -2.10 -3.15 -10.02
CA ILE A 185 -1.10 -4.22 -9.92
C ILE A 185 -1.08 -4.70 -8.46
N PRO A 186 -1.68 -5.87 -8.16
CA PRO A 186 -1.61 -6.48 -6.84
C PRO A 186 -0.23 -7.07 -6.59
N GLU A 187 0.50 -6.51 -5.63
CA GLU A 187 1.87 -6.90 -5.31
C GLU A 187 1.98 -8.36 -4.91
N THR A 188 1.11 -8.82 -4.01
CA THR A 188 1.15 -10.20 -3.51
C THR A 188 0.95 -11.19 -4.65
N LEU A 189 0.08 -10.84 -5.59
CA LEU A 189 -0.28 -11.71 -6.69
C LEU A 189 0.79 -11.78 -7.78
N GLU A 190 1.34 -10.63 -8.17
CA GLU A 190 2.47 -10.57 -9.09
C GLU A 190 3.70 -11.30 -8.52
N SER A 191 3.94 -11.16 -7.21
CA SER A 191 4.99 -11.90 -6.51
C SER A 191 4.77 -13.42 -6.58
N ALA A 192 3.54 -13.87 -6.31
CA ALA A 192 3.18 -15.30 -6.40
C ALA A 192 3.32 -15.83 -7.83
N MET A 193 2.87 -15.07 -8.84
CA MET A 193 3.00 -15.44 -10.24
C MET A 193 4.47 -15.57 -10.67
N MET A 194 5.35 -14.68 -10.18
CA MET A 194 6.78 -14.80 -10.45
C MET A 194 7.38 -16.06 -9.81
N LEU A 195 6.97 -16.41 -8.58
CA LEU A 195 7.38 -17.67 -7.95
C LEU A 195 6.90 -18.89 -8.75
N VAL A 196 5.65 -18.89 -9.21
CA VAL A 196 5.10 -19.93 -10.07
C VAL A 196 5.89 -20.01 -11.39
N ALA A 197 6.25 -18.88 -11.98
CA ALA A 197 7.07 -18.84 -13.20
C ALA A 197 8.40 -19.56 -13.00
N HIS A 198 9.10 -19.26 -11.91
CA HIS A 198 10.36 -19.89 -11.56
C HIS A 198 10.18 -21.38 -11.25
N ALA A 199 9.17 -21.75 -10.46
CA ALA A 199 8.91 -23.14 -10.10
C ALA A 199 8.61 -24.01 -11.34
N LEU A 200 7.76 -23.53 -12.25
CA LEU A 200 7.42 -24.25 -13.49
C LEU A 200 8.65 -24.38 -14.41
N THR A 201 9.41 -23.30 -14.56
CA THR A 201 10.63 -23.31 -15.39
C THR A 201 11.66 -24.30 -14.85
N LEU A 202 11.90 -24.30 -13.53
CA LEU A 202 12.81 -25.25 -12.87
C LEU A 202 12.28 -26.69 -12.91
N SER A 203 10.97 -26.88 -13.00
CA SER A 203 10.32 -28.18 -13.18
C SER A 203 10.36 -28.68 -14.64
N GLY A 204 10.96 -27.92 -15.56
CA GLY A 204 11.14 -28.30 -16.95
C GLY A 204 10.00 -27.90 -17.91
N GLU A 205 9.03 -27.09 -17.46
CA GLU A 205 8.02 -26.56 -18.38
C GLU A 205 8.65 -25.53 -19.36
N PRO A 206 8.35 -25.59 -20.67
CA PRO A 206 8.88 -24.64 -21.64
C PRO A 206 8.49 -23.20 -21.31
N LEU A 207 9.46 -22.28 -21.38
CA LEU A 207 9.27 -20.87 -21.03
C LEU A 207 8.08 -20.23 -21.76
N ALA A 208 7.91 -20.49 -23.05
CA ALA A 208 6.79 -19.97 -23.82
C ALA A 208 5.41 -20.36 -23.25
N LYS A 209 5.29 -21.59 -22.72
CA LYS A 209 4.07 -22.09 -22.09
C LYS A 209 3.86 -21.46 -20.71
N VAL A 210 4.93 -21.26 -19.94
CA VAL A 210 4.88 -20.55 -18.65
C VAL A 210 4.42 -19.11 -18.86
N LEU A 211 5.06 -18.37 -19.78
CA LEU A 211 4.70 -16.99 -20.08
C LEU A 211 3.25 -16.86 -20.54
N ARG A 212 2.80 -17.75 -21.43
CA ARG A 212 1.41 -17.80 -21.88
C ARG A 212 0.43 -17.98 -20.71
N ARG A 213 0.69 -18.91 -19.80
CA ARG A 213 -0.16 -19.14 -18.61
C ARG A 213 -0.26 -17.90 -17.70
N LEU A 214 0.86 -17.21 -17.50
CA LEU A 214 0.89 -15.98 -16.70
C LEU A 214 0.14 -14.84 -17.39
N GLN A 215 0.31 -14.69 -18.70
CA GLN A 215 -0.43 -13.71 -19.50
C GLN A 215 -1.93 -13.98 -19.42
N GLU A 216 -2.38 -15.22 -19.62
CA GLU A 216 -3.80 -15.60 -19.50
C GLU A 216 -4.37 -15.28 -18.10
N THR A 217 -3.57 -15.39 -17.05
CA THR A 217 -3.98 -15.06 -15.68
C THR A 217 -4.10 -13.54 -15.45
N ARG A 218 -3.18 -12.75 -16.01
CA ARG A 218 -3.24 -11.28 -15.99
C ARG A 218 -4.40 -10.74 -16.84
N ASP A 219 -4.60 -11.29 -18.03
CA ASP A 219 -5.66 -10.89 -18.96
C ASP A 219 -7.05 -11.18 -18.39
N ASN A 220 -7.18 -12.29 -17.66
CA ASN A 220 -8.38 -12.59 -16.87
C ASN A 220 -8.50 -11.72 -15.61
N ARG A 221 -7.74 -10.62 -15.51
CA ARG A 221 -7.69 -9.68 -14.38
C ARG A 221 -7.60 -10.37 -13.04
N TYR A 222 -6.76 -11.41 -12.96
CA TYR A 222 -6.62 -12.19 -11.74
C TYR A 222 -7.89 -12.91 -11.28
N GLY A 223 -8.94 -12.98 -12.10
CA GLY A 223 -10.22 -13.64 -11.82
C GLY A 223 -10.10 -15.10 -11.37
N LEU A 224 -9.08 -15.81 -11.85
CA LEU A 224 -8.79 -17.19 -11.42
C LEU A 224 -8.17 -17.28 -10.02
N LEU A 225 -7.60 -16.18 -9.53
CA LEU A 225 -6.93 -16.07 -8.24
C LEU A 225 -7.75 -15.25 -7.24
N HIS A 226 -8.78 -14.55 -7.72
CA HIS A 226 -9.81 -13.93 -6.89
C HIS A 226 -10.45 -15.01 -5.99
N GLY A 227 -10.39 -14.77 -4.67
CA GLY A 227 -11.04 -15.60 -3.65
C GLY A 227 -10.13 -16.49 -2.80
N PHE A 228 -8.83 -16.61 -3.09
CA PHE A 228 -7.90 -17.34 -2.21
C PHE A 228 -7.59 -16.61 -0.89
N TYR A 229 -7.82 -15.28 -0.83
CA TYR A 229 -7.65 -14.47 0.36
C TYR A 229 -8.79 -13.44 0.49
N HIS A 230 -9.89 -13.86 1.12
CA HIS A 230 -10.84 -12.89 1.66
C HIS A 230 -10.30 -12.40 3.01
N GLY A 231 -9.84 -11.15 3.09
CA GLY A 231 -9.67 -10.48 4.38
C GLY A 231 -11.02 -10.39 5.12
N ALA A 232 -10.99 -10.18 6.43
CA ALA A 232 -12.15 -10.22 7.34
C ALA A 232 -13.29 -9.19 7.08
N TYR A 233 -13.32 -8.52 5.92
CA TYR A 233 -14.23 -7.42 5.59
C TYR A 233 -14.94 -7.54 4.23
N SER A 234 -14.84 -8.67 3.53
CA SER A 234 -15.58 -8.87 2.26
C SER A 234 -16.76 -9.82 2.48
N ASP A 235 -17.98 -9.32 2.30
CA ASP A 235 -19.20 -10.13 2.25
C ASP A 235 -19.19 -10.94 0.94
N PRO A 236 -19.29 -12.28 0.97
CA PRO A 236 -19.11 -13.10 -0.22
C PRO A 236 -20.21 -12.84 -1.26
N ASP A 237 -19.79 -12.55 -2.49
CA ASP A 237 -20.69 -12.47 -3.64
C ASP A 237 -21.43 -13.81 -3.88
N ALA A 238 -22.69 -13.72 -4.33
CA ALA A 238 -23.55 -14.87 -4.57
C ALA A 238 -23.00 -15.84 -5.64
N GLU A 239 -22.16 -15.33 -6.56
CA GLU A 239 -21.50 -16.12 -7.59
C GLU A 239 -20.35 -16.98 -7.01
N PHE A 240 -19.63 -16.46 -6.02
CA PHE A 240 -18.60 -17.18 -5.27
C PHE A 240 -19.20 -18.28 -4.38
N THR A 241 -20.34 -18.01 -3.74
CA THR A 241 -21.07 -19.04 -2.97
C THR A 241 -21.45 -20.23 -3.87
N ARG A 242 -21.84 -19.97 -5.13
CA ARG A 242 -22.09 -21.03 -6.12
C ARG A 242 -20.84 -21.78 -6.56
N ALA A 243 -19.70 -21.10 -6.68
CA ALA A 243 -18.44 -21.74 -7.06
C ALA A 243 -17.90 -22.64 -5.92
N LEU A 244 -17.93 -22.16 -4.67
CA LEU A 244 -17.57 -22.95 -3.50
C LEU A 244 -18.52 -24.14 -3.25
N GLN A 245 -19.83 -23.98 -3.51
CA GLN A 245 -20.78 -25.08 -3.41
C GLN A 245 -20.49 -26.25 -4.36
N LYS A 246 -19.66 -26.06 -5.40
CA LYS A 246 -19.30 -27.12 -6.35
C LYS A 246 -18.05 -27.93 -5.97
N LEU A 247 -17.27 -27.50 -4.98
CA LEU A 247 -16.04 -28.20 -4.58
C LEU A 247 -16.19 -28.70 -3.14
N HIS A 248 -16.70 -29.92 -3.01
CA HIS A 248 -16.75 -30.63 -1.73
C HIS A 248 -15.54 -31.55 -1.61
N ALA A 249 -14.61 -31.21 -0.70
CA ALA A 249 -13.52 -32.10 -0.37
C ALA A 249 -14.06 -33.28 0.46
N VAL A 250 -13.95 -34.50 -0.07
CA VAL A 250 -14.35 -35.74 0.63
C VAL A 250 -13.09 -36.52 0.95
N THR A 251 -12.88 -36.79 2.24
CA THR A 251 -11.79 -37.66 2.69
C THR A 251 -12.13 -39.12 2.39
N ILE A 252 -11.39 -39.73 1.47
CA ILE A 252 -11.47 -41.17 1.18
C ILE A 252 -10.51 -41.89 2.14
N THR A 253 -11.06 -42.59 3.14
CA THR A 253 -10.29 -43.48 4.04
C THR A 253 -10.11 -44.86 3.41
N GLU A 254 -9.17 -45.68 3.90
CA GLU A 254 -8.90 -47.02 3.34
C GLU A 254 -10.13 -47.94 3.28
N ASN A 255 -11.11 -47.73 4.18
CA ASN A 255 -12.39 -48.47 4.21
C ASN A 255 -13.50 -47.81 3.35
N SER A 256 -13.21 -46.71 2.66
CA SER A 256 -14.19 -46.04 1.80
C SER A 256 -14.41 -46.82 0.51
N ARG A 257 -15.66 -46.95 0.08
CA ARG A 257 -16.05 -47.71 -1.13
C ARG A 257 -15.39 -47.23 -2.43
N ALA A 258 -14.87 -46.00 -2.45
CA ALA A 258 -14.14 -45.41 -3.56
C ALA A 258 -12.61 -45.64 -3.50
N SER A 259 -12.10 -46.26 -2.43
CA SER A 259 -10.68 -46.62 -2.29
C SER A 259 -10.28 -47.63 -3.37
N GLY A 260 -9.32 -47.26 -4.21
CA GLY A 260 -8.83 -48.10 -5.31
C GLY A 260 -9.63 -48.04 -6.62
N CYS A 261 -10.66 -47.19 -6.73
CA CYS A 261 -11.40 -46.98 -7.98
C CYS A 261 -10.79 -45.84 -8.81
N ALA A 262 -10.67 -46.03 -10.14
CA ALA A 262 -10.30 -44.95 -11.05
C ALA A 262 -11.43 -43.91 -11.16
N LEU A 263 -11.09 -42.62 -11.17
CA LEU A 263 -12.05 -41.53 -11.30
C LEU A 263 -12.67 -41.54 -12.71
N ASP A 264 -13.91 -42.00 -12.84
CA ASP A 264 -14.68 -41.90 -14.07
C ASP A 264 -15.22 -40.47 -14.22
N THR A 265 -14.68 -39.74 -15.20
CA THR A 265 -14.95 -38.33 -15.45
C THR A 265 -16.35 -38.07 -16.02
N SER A 266 -17.15 -39.12 -16.28
CA SER A 266 -18.46 -39.02 -16.93
C SER A 266 -19.66 -38.81 -16.00
N LYS A 267 -19.47 -38.78 -14.66
CA LYS A 267 -20.57 -38.62 -13.67
C LYS A 267 -20.46 -37.42 -12.73
N LEU A 268 -19.63 -36.43 -13.06
CA LEU A 268 -19.45 -35.20 -12.27
C LEU A 268 -20.05 -33.97 -12.97
N SER A 269 -21.33 -34.06 -13.36
CA SER A 269 -22.15 -32.93 -13.84
C SER A 269 -23.19 -32.54 -12.81
#